data_AF-A0A2N5A496-F1
#
_entry.id   AF-A0A2N5A496-F1
#
_cell.length_a   1.000
_cell.length_b   1.000
_cell.length_c   1.000
_cell.angle_alpha   90.00
_cell.angle_beta   90.00
_cell.angle_gamma   90.00
#
_symmetry.space_group_name_H-M   'P 1'
#
loop_
_entity.id
_entity.type
_entity.pdbx_description
1 polymer ?
#
loop_
_entity_poly.entity_id
_entity_poly.type
_entity_poly.pdbx_seq_one_letter_code
_entity_poly.pdbx_strand_id
1 'polypeptide(L)'
;MIDFSNFYQLIAKSPLSHWLETLPAQVAAWQREALHGKFREWERAVEFLPELTPWRLDLLHSVTAESETPLSEGHQLRVENLLKNLMPWRKGPY
;
A
#
# COMPACT_ATOMS: atom_id res chain seq x y z
N MET A 1 -1.64 9.90 7.06
CA MET A 1 -1.37 8.70 7.88
C MET A 1 -2.28 7.60 7.39
N ILE A 2 -1.74 6.42 7.06
CA ILE A 2 -2.54 5.29 6.55
C ILE A 2 -3.66 4.96 7.55
N ASP A 3 -4.89 4.87 7.04
CA ASP A 3 -6.07 4.52 7.83
C ASP A 3 -6.27 3.00 7.88
N PHE A 4 -6.35 2.45 9.09
CA PHE A 4 -6.55 1.02 9.34
C PHE A 4 -8.02 0.66 9.62
N SER A 5 -8.93 1.63 9.56
CA SER A 5 -10.36 1.44 9.86
C SER A 5 -11.01 0.35 9.00
N ASN A 6 -10.65 0.25 7.72
CA ASN A 6 -11.14 -0.79 6.82
C ASN A 6 -10.79 -2.20 7.34
N PHE A 7 -9.56 -2.39 7.82
CA PHE A 7 -9.13 -3.67 8.38
C PHE A 7 -9.83 -3.96 9.72
N TYR A 8 -9.97 -2.95 10.59
CA TYR A 8 -10.69 -3.11 11.85
C TYR A 8 -12.15 -3.53 11.64
N GLN A 9 -12.83 -2.93 10.67
CA GLN A 9 -14.20 -3.30 10.29
C GLN A 9 -14.27 -4.73 9.73
N LEU A 10 -13.28 -5.12 8.92
CA LEU A 10 -13.20 -6.47 8.36
C LEU A 10 -13.04 -7.52 9.46
N ILE A 11 -12.11 -7.34 10.39
CA ILE A 11 -11.83 -8.34 11.42
C ILE A 11 -12.89 -8.40 12.51
N ALA A 12 -13.63 -7.31 12.74
CA ALA A 12 -14.68 -7.22 13.76
C ALA A 12 -15.76 -8.31 13.63
N LYS A 13 -16.01 -8.79 12.40
CA LYS A 13 -17.02 -9.83 12.11
C LYS A 13 -16.39 -11.19 11.75
N SER A 14 -15.12 -11.37 12.09
CA SER A 14 -14.35 -12.57 11.75
C SER A 14 -13.83 -13.29 13.01
N PRO A 15 -13.25 -14.49 12.89
CA PRO A 15 -12.53 -15.14 14.01
C PRO A 15 -11.37 -14.32 14.60
N LEU A 16 -10.90 -13.28 13.90
CA LEU A 16 -9.84 -12.38 14.34
C LEU A 16 -10.35 -11.21 15.20
N SER A 17 -11.64 -11.13 15.52
CA SER A 17 -12.24 -10.01 16.25
C SER A 17 -11.56 -9.74 17.60
N HIS A 18 -11.11 -10.78 18.30
CA HIS A 18 -10.36 -10.68 19.56
C HIS A 18 -9.10 -9.82 19.45
N TRP A 19 -8.53 -9.67 18.25
CA TRP A 19 -7.34 -8.85 18.05
C TRP A 19 -7.62 -7.35 18.18
N LEU A 20 -8.89 -6.93 18.09
CA LEU A 20 -9.29 -5.54 18.35
C LEU A 20 -9.07 -5.10 19.80
N GLU A 21 -8.86 -6.04 20.72
CA GLU A 21 -8.51 -5.73 22.12
C GLU A 21 -7.11 -5.12 22.24
N THR A 22 -6.20 -5.41 21.31
CA THR A 22 -4.79 -4.97 21.40
C THR A 22 -4.30 -4.21 20.18
N LEU A 23 -4.70 -4.62 18.97
CA LEU A 23 -4.14 -4.11 17.72
C LEU A 23 -4.32 -2.59 17.54
N PRO A 24 -5.49 -1.98 17.77
CA PRO A 24 -5.66 -0.54 17.57
C PRO A 24 -4.74 0.30 18.46
N ALA A 25 -4.54 -0.12 19.72
CA ALA A 25 -3.66 0.57 20.65
C ALA A 25 -2.18 0.47 20.21
N GLN A 26 -1.76 -0.71 19.73
CA GLN A 26 -0.40 -0.93 19.21
C GLN A 26 -0.12 -0.07 17.97
N VAL A 27 -1.06 -0.03 17.03
CA VAL A 27 -0.93 0.80 15.81
C VAL A 27 -0.89 2.28 16.17
N ALA A 28 -1.73 2.75 17.10
CA ALA A 28 -1.73 4.14 17.55
C ALA A 28 -0.41 4.55 18.23
N ALA A 29 0.17 3.65 19.04
CA ALA A 29 1.49 3.89 19.64
C ALA A 29 2.58 4.00 18.56
N TRP A 30 2.61 3.06 17.61
CA TRP A 30 3.55 3.08 16.49
C TRP A 30 3.42 4.36 15.65
N GLN A 31 2.19 4.78 15.33
CA GLN A 31 1.91 5.99 14.57
C GLN A 31 2.44 7.28 15.25
N ARG A 32 2.52 7.30 16.59
CA ARG A 32 3.05 8.46 17.32
C ARG A 32 4.56 8.44 17.48
N GLU A 33 5.14 7.26 17.70
CA GLU A 33 6.48 7.11 18.25
C GLU A 33 7.52 6.61 17.23
N ALA A 34 7.10 5.92 16.18
CA ALA A 34 8.00 5.18 15.29
C ALA A 34 8.11 5.78 13.86
N LEU A 35 7.63 7.00 13.65
CA LEU A 35 7.73 7.66 12.35
C LEU A 35 9.18 8.12 12.10
N HIS A 36 9.96 7.26 11.43
CA HIS A 36 11.31 7.56 10.98
C HIS A 36 11.35 8.77 10.04
N GLY A 37 12.49 9.47 9.95
CA GLY A 37 12.62 10.73 9.20
C GLY A 37 12.21 10.68 7.72
N LYS A 38 12.35 9.53 7.04
CA LYS A 38 11.92 9.33 5.65
C LYS A 38 10.45 8.92 5.48
N PHE A 39 9.75 8.64 6.57
CA PHE A 39 8.37 8.15 6.52
C PHE A 39 7.45 9.09 5.73
N ARG A 40 7.60 10.41 5.92
CA ARG A 40 6.81 11.41 5.19
C ARG A 40 7.05 11.39 3.69
N GLU A 41 8.27 11.10 3.24
CA GLU A 41 8.60 11.01 1.82
C GLU A 41 7.96 9.76 1.20
N TRP A 42 8.03 8.62 1.90
CA TRP A 42 7.39 7.37 1.45
C TRP A 42 5.87 7.46 1.45
N GLU A 43 5.30 8.07 2.49
CA GLU A 43 3.85 8.29 2.56
C GLU A 43 3.35 9.15 1.40
N ARG A 44 4.04 10.26 1.09
CA ARG A 44 3.71 11.08 -0.08
C ARG A 44 3.84 10.30 -1.38
N ALA A 45 4.87 9.47 -1.52
CA ALA A 45 5.02 8.67 -2.73
C ALA A 45 3.79 7.77 -2.96
N VAL A 46 3.26 7.17 -1.90
CA VAL A 46 2.02 6.38 -1.95
C VAL A 46 0.80 7.26 -2.25
N GLU A 47 0.66 8.42 -1.59
CA GLU A 47 -0.45 9.36 -1.81
C GLU A 47 -0.52 9.88 -3.26
N PHE A 48 0.63 10.06 -3.90
CA PHE A 48 0.70 10.57 -5.28
C PHE A 48 0.59 9.48 -6.36
N LEU A 49 0.63 8.20 -5.99
CA LEU A 49 0.36 7.12 -6.94
C LEU A 49 -1.11 7.17 -7.37
N PRO A 50 -1.39 6.98 -8.67
CA PRO A 50 -2.77 6.91 -9.14
C PRO A 50 -3.43 5.64 -8.63
N GLU A 51 -4.68 5.75 -8.18
CA GLU A 51 -5.51 4.59 -7.94
C GLU A 51 -5.94 4.01 -9.31
N LEU A 52 -5.53 2.77 -9.57
CA LEU A 52 -5.82 2.07 -10.82
C LEU A 52 -6.49 0.74 -10.51
N THR A 53 -7.63 0.48 -11.12
CA THR A 53 -8.25 -0.85 -11.09
C THR A 53 -7.69 -1.68 -12.25
N PRO A 54 -7.05 -2.84 -11.99
CA PRO A 54 -6.53 -3.67 -13.06
C PRO A 54 -7.67 -4.25 -13.90
N TRP A 55 -7.49 -4.24 -15.22
CA TRP A 55 -8.38 -4.95 -16.15
C TRP A 55 -8.09 -6.46 -16.14
N ARG A 56 -6.80 -6.81 -16.06
CA ARG A 56 -6.35 -8.19 -15.83
C ARG A 56 -5.37 -8.23 -14.66
N LEU A 57 -5.51 -9.24 -13.83
CA LEU A 57 -4.68 -9.46 -12.65
C LEU A 57 -4.25 -10.94 -12.57
N ASP A 58 -2.94 -11.18 -12.57
CA ASP A 58 -2.35 -12.49 -12.27
C ASP A 58 -1.77 -12.45 -10.85
N LEU A 59 -2.30 -13.31 -9.99
CA LEU A 59 -1.78 -13.60 -8.64
C LEU A 59 -1.41 -15.10 -8.47
N LEU A 60 -1.50 -15.89 -9.55
CA LEU A 60 -1.22 -17.33 -9.54
C LEU A 60 0.22 -17.62 -9.97
N HIS A 61 0.69 -16.95 -11.02
CA HIS A 61 2.04 -17.16 -11.56
C HIS A 61 2.99 -15.99 -11.29
N SER A 62 2.45 -14.80 -11.06
CA SER A 62 3.20 -13.58 -10.74
C SER A 62 2.34 -12.62 -9.90
N VAL A 63 2.78 -11.37 -9.75
CA VAL A 63 1.96 -10.26 -9.24
C VAL A 63 1.88 -9.21 -10.34
N THR A 64 1.11 -9.50 -11.40
CA THR A 64 1.08 -8.67 -12.61
C THR A 64 -0.31 -8.08 -12.82
N ALA A 65 -0.36 -6.76 -13.06
CA ALA A 65 -1.58 -6.01 -13.30
C ALA A 65 -1.50 -5.30 -14.66
N GLU A 66 -2.54 -5.46 -15.49
CA GLU A 66 -2.63 -4.85 -16.82
C GLU A 66 -3.84 -3.91 -16.89
N SER A 67 -3.70 -2.80 -17.61
CA SER A 67 -4.82 -1.94 -17.99
C SER A 67 -5.41 -2.38 -19.33
N GLU A 68 -6.69 -2.10 -19.57
CA GLU A 68 -7.35 -2.43 -20.84
C GLU A 68 -6.67 -1.75 -22.03
N THR A 69 -6.35 -0.47 -21.86
CA THR A 69 -5.54 0.32 -22.79
C THR A 69 -4.20 0.67 -22.16
N PRO A 70 -3.09 0.66 -22.91
CA PRO A 70 -1.80 1.08 -22.40
C PRO A 70 -1.86 2.50 -21.78
N LEU A 71 -1.21 2.66 -20.63
CA LEU A 71 -1.02 3.99 -20.04
C LEU A 71 -0.14 4.85 -20.94
N SER A 72 -0.35 6.16 -20.95
CA SER A 72 0.54 7.10 -21.64
C SER A 72 1.95 7.04 -21.05
N GLU A 73 2.97 7.37 -21.86
CA GLU A 73 4.37 7.39 -21.40
C GLU A 73 4.56 8.28 -20.16
N GLY A 74 3.89 9.44 -20.12
CA GLY A 74 3.94 10.34 -18.97
C GLY A 74 3.36 9.71 -17.69
N HIS A 75 2.28 8.92 -17.80
CA HIS A 75 1.72 8.18 -16.66
C HIS A 75 2.66 7.07 -16.20
N GLN A 76 3.24 6.32 -17.13
CA GLN A 76 4.21 5.26 -16.81
C GLN A 76 5.42 5.84 -16.07
N LEU A 77 6.02 6.92 -16.60
CA LEU A 77 7.17 7.59 -16.00
C LEU A 77 6.86 8.16 -14.60
N ARG A 78 5.65 8.71 -14.41
CA ARG A 78 5.20 9.20 -13.10
C ARG A 78 5.13 8.05 -12.09
N VAL A 79 4.51 6.93 -12.45
CA VAL A 79 4.41 5.75 -11.57
C VAL A 79 5.81 5.21 -11.24
N GLU A 80 6.67 5.07 -12.25
CA GLU A 80 8.03 4.57 -12.08
C GLU A 80 8.85 5.44 -11.10
N ASN A 81 8.80 6.77 -11.26
CA ASN A 81 9.52 7.69 -10.38
C ASN A 81 9.02 7.64 -8.93
N LEU A 82 7.70 7.52 -8.73
CA LEU A 82 7.13 7.38 -7.39
C LEU A 82 7.53 6.04 -6.75
N LEU A 83 7.52 4.94 -7.50
CA LEU A 83 7.96 3.62 -7.01
C LEU A 83 9.45 3.58 -6.69
N LYS A 84 10.30 4.30 -7.44
CA LYS A 84 11.74 4.42 -7.14
C LYS A 84 12.01 5.13 -5.81
N ASN A 85 11.14 6.04 -5.37
CA ASN A 85 11.27 6.69 -4.07
C ASN A 85 11.05 5.72 -2.89
N LEU A 86 10.46 4.55 -3.13
CA LEU A 86 10.22 3.50 -2.15
C LEU A 86 11.35 2.46 -2.08
N MET A 87 12.46 2.66 -2.81
CA MET A 87 13.63 1.80 -2.72
C MET A 87 14.27 1.79 -1.31
N PRO A 88 14.90 0.68 -0.90
CA PRO A 88 15.20 -0.51 -1.70
C PRO A 88 14.09 -1.58 -1.72
N TRP A 89 13.73 -2.06 -2.91
CA TRP A 89 12.83 -3.20 -3.10
C TRP A 89 13.59 -4.51 -2.95
N ARG A 90 13.35 -5.25 -1.86
CA ARG A 90 14.13 -6.45 -1.49
C ARG A 90 13.42 -7.77 -1.80
N LYS A 91 12.12 -7.73 -2.07
CA LYS A 91 11.27 -8.87 -2.43
C LYS A 91 10.59 -8.53 -3.76
N GLY A 92 10.39 -9.52 -4.62
CA GLY A 92 9.87 -9.34 -5.98
C GLY A 92 10.14 -10.56 -6.88
N PRO A 93 9.93 -10.44 -8.21
CA PRO A 93 9.53 -9.22 -8.92
C PRO A 93 8.07 -8.82 -8.65
N TYR A 94 7.70 -7.60 -9.05
CA TYR A 94 6.31 -7.13 -9.15
C TYR A 94 6.04 -6.85 -10.62
#